data_AF-A0A9E0G4C4-F1
#
_entry.id   AF-A0A9E0G4C4-F1
#
_cell.length_a   1.000
_cell.length_b   1.000
_cell.length_c   1.000
_cell.angle_alpha   90.00
_cell.angle_beta   90.00
_cell.angle_gamma   90.00
#
_symmetry.space_group_name_H-M   'P 1'
#
loop_
_entity.id
_entity.type
_entity.pdbx_description
1 polymer ?
#
loop_
_entity_poly.entity_id
_entity_poly.type
_entity_poly.pdbx_seq_one_letter_code
_entity_poly.pdbx_strand_id
1 'polypeptide(L)'
;MKIKNYTRYLVLPLLALAMVFAFNQCKNVGQTDWPDPDVAILNQLKINVINTNDGLSLEGYDIKVVLPNGTTKEFNGNTGTFTFDGTTEGTYVITASKEGYLAESTVINVSNDQTEAVSTVTQHVFFLNKKGSTNVVSQQGTVLYVESDQSTPTTITFPAGSLPSDQNITVTYIAPLAQFEELNILGERAILYGYNFSPDFTFPDNARPTITIPINIPSVTDGETDLWIGTYNENTNTWEAYLGTLNAERTTATFEMPHFSTWFVFTGYKLIKDVEIWSPWSFVAESEKCGDGVCGTFIYAVTPNALVNRLLSVGYNFNLKVKDTRCIGPHAKYIQQLFARAQLITYKVYDYQGVYLGAIQVPTKKVQWMADEFYCHDQGDI
;
A
#
# COMPACT_ATOMS: atom_id res chain seq x y z
N MET A 1 -48.86 -21.66 -3.77
CA MET A 1 -48.63 -20.57 -2.79
C MET A 1 -47.31 -19.90 -3.17
N LYS A 2 -47.34 -18.68 -3.74
CA LYS A 2 -46.12 -17.99 -4.22
C LYS A 2 -45.45 -17.27 -3.04
N ILE A 3 -44.27 -17.73 -2.64
CA ILE A 3 -43.42 -17.04 -1.67
C ILE A 3 -42.76 -15.87 -2.40
N LYS A 4 -43.11 -14.64 -2.04
CA LYS A 4 -42.48 -13.42 -2.57
C LYS A 4 -41.16 -13.20 -1.83
N ASN A 5 -40.06 -13.11 -2.58
CA ASN A 5 -38.72 -12.80 -2.10
C ASN A 5 -38.64 -11.37 -1.53
N TYR A 6 -38.46 -11.24 -0.22
CA TYR A 6 -38.26 -9.98 0.52
C TYR A 6 -36.76 -9.59 0.64
N THR A 7 -35.89 -10.04 -0.26
CA THR A 7 -34.45 -9.80 -0.20
C THR A 7 -34.04 -8.34 -0.34
N ARG A 8 -34.89 -7.46 -0.90
CA ARG A 8 -34.61 -6.02 -1.03
C ARG A 8 -34.79 -5.20 0.26
N TYR A 9 -35.50 -5.73 1.26
CA TYR A 9 -35.73 -5.02 2.53
C TYR A 9 -34.73 -5.38 3.64
N LEU A 10 -33.88 -6.39 3.43
CA LEU A 10 -32.82 -6.77 4.37
C LEU A 10 -31.51 -5.98 4.16
N VAL A 11 -31.31 -5.38 2.97
CA VAL A 11 -30.08 -4.64 2.66
C VAL A 11 -30.00 -3.32 3.44
N LEU A 12 -31.11 -2.61 3.61
CA LEU A 12 -31.14 -1.34 4.36
C LEU A 12 -30.79 -1.48 5.86
N PRO A 13 -31.36 -2.43 6.62
CA PRO A 13 -30.99 -2.59 8.03
C PRO A 13 -29.57 -3.14 8.21
N LEU A 14 -29.05 -3.94 7.28
CA LEU A 14 -27.65 -4.39 7.28
C LEU A 14 -26.66 -3.24 6.98
N LEU A 15 -27.00 -2.34 6.05
CA LEU A 15 -26.20 -1.13 5.78
C LEU A 15 -26.25 -0.16 6.96
N ALA A 16 -27.40 -0.02 7.62
CA ALA A 16 -27.55 0.78 8.83
C ALA A 16 -26.77 0.16 10.01
N LEU A 17 -26.78 -1.17 10.17
CA LEU A 17 -25.96 -1.85 11.18
C LEU A 17 -24.47 -1.67 10.91
N ALA A 18 -24.03 -1.82 9.65
CA ALA A 18 -22.63 -1.61 9.25
C ALA A 18 -22.16 -0.17 9.48
N MET A 19 -23.03 0.83 9.23
CA MET A 19 -22.75 2.23 9.60
C MET A 19 -22.65 2.40 11.13
N VAL A 20 -23.58 1.82 11.90
CA VAL A 20 -23.54 1.91 13.37
C VAL A 20 -22.29 1.24 13.96
N PHE A 21 -21.79 0.13 13.40
CA PHE A 21 -20.52 -0.47 13.82
C PHE A 21 -19.30 0.36 13.38
N ALA A 22 -19.33 1.00 12.20
CA ALA A 22 -18.28 1.91 11.77
C ALA A 22 -18.20 3.20 12.62
N PHE A 23 -19.32 3.64 13.21
CA PHE A 23 -19.35 4.76 14.17
C PHE A 23 -19.05 4.33 15.62
N ASN A 24 -19.14 3.05 15.97
CA ASN A 24 -18.89 2.58 17.35
C ASN A 24 -17.42 2.29 17.66
N GLN A 25 -16.52 2.24 16.67
CA GLN A 25 -15.08 2.11 16.94
C GLN A 25 -14.43 3.40 17.48
N CYS A 26 -15.18 4.51 17.55
CA CYS A 26 -14.73 5.74 18.21
C CYS A 26 -15.52 6.09 19.49
N LYS A 27 -16.43 5.23 19.98
CA LYS A 27 -17.37 5.63 21.05
C LYS A 27 -17.01 5.22 22.48
N ASN A 28 -15.87 4.57 22.71
CA ASN A 28 -15.46 4.14 24.06
C ASN A 28 -14.04 4.61 24.44
N VAL A 29 -13.70 5.86 24.13
CA VAL A 29 -12.62 6.55 24.86
C VAL A 29 -13.30 7.54 25.80
N GLY A 30 -13.14 7.33 27.11
CA GLY A 30 -13.62 8.31 28.08
C GLY A 30 -12.86 9.63 27.87
N GLN A 31 -13.43 10.77 28.25
CA GLN A 31 -12.76 12.08 28.15
C GLN A 31 -11.37 12.10 28.81
N THR A 32 -11.10 11.17 29.74
CA THR A 32 -9.82 10.96 30.43
C THR A 32 -8.78 10.17 29.64
N ASP A 33 -9.17 9.46 28.57
CA ASP A 33 -8.28 8.61 27.76
C ASP A 33 -7.75 9.34 26.52
N TRP A 34 -8.05 10.63 26.40
CA TRP A 34 -7.70 11.43 25.23
C TRP A 34 -6.28 11.99 25.37
N PRO A 35 -5.54 12.11 24.26
CA PRO A 35 -4.19 12.66 24.30
C PRO A 35 -4.21 14.13 24.73
N ASP A 36 -3.14 14.57 25.38
CA ASP A 36 -2.94 15.96 25.82
C ASP A 36 -3.20 16.95 24.65
N PRO A 37 -3.77 18.14 24.91
CA PRO A 37 -3.98 19.19 23.90
C PRO A 37 -2.72 19.62 23.14
N ASP A 38 -1.50 19.32 23.60
CA ASP A 38 -0.29 19.63 22.84
C ASP A 38 -0.16 18.78 21.56
N VAL A 39 -0.70 19.31 20.48
CA VAL A 39 -0.65 18.68 19.16
C VAL A 39 0.72 18.67 18.52
N ALA A 40 1.68 19.51 18.94
CA ALA A 40 3.02 19.53 18.38
C ALA A 40 3.81 18.25 18.73
N ILE A 41 3.39 17.53 19.79
CA ILE A 41 4.00 16.28 20.26
C ILE A 41 3.35 15.03 19.63
N LEU A 42 2.30 15.21 18.81
CA LEU A 42 1.46 14.12 18.28
C LEU A 42 1.76 13.73 16.82
N ASN A 43 3.02 13.84 16.37
CA ASN A 43 3.40 13.25 15.08
C ASN A 43 3.34 11.72 15.18
N GLN A 44 2.73 11.06 14.21
CA GLN A 44 2.48 9.63 14.25
C GLN A 44 2.90 8.95 12.95
N LEU A 45 3.53 7.79 13.10
CA LEU A 45 3.63 6.80 12.04
C LEU A 45 2.65 5.66 12.32
N LYS A 46 1.62 5.53 11.50
CA LYS A 46 0.61 4.46 11.59
C LYS A 46 0.89 3.41 10.54
N ILE A 47 0.99 2.15 10.95
CA ILE A 47 1.31 1.03 10.09
C ILE A 47 0.19 0.00 10.17
N ASN A 48 -0.35 -0.35 9.01
CA ASN A 48 -1.22 -1.51 8.85
C ASN A 48 -0.45 -2.60 8.14
N VAL A 49 -0.68 -3.85 8.54
CA VAL A 49 -0.10 -5.01 7.90
C VAL A 49 -1.24 -5.90 7.44
N ILE A 50 -1.33 -6.14 6.13
CA ILE A 50 -2.45 -6.82 5.49
C ILE A 50 -1.96 -8.12 4.85
N ASN A 51 -2.79 -9.16 4.92
CA ASN A 51 -2.62 -10.38 4.18
C ASN A 51 -3.03 -10.16 2.73
N THR A 52 -2.09 -10.34 1.82
CA THR A 52 -2.32 -10.18 0.38
C THR A 52 -3.32 -11.14 -0.24
N ASN A 53 -3.63 -12.27 0.42
CA ASN A 53 -4.56 -13.25 -0.13
C ASN A 53 -6.04 -12.89 0.07
N ASP A 54 -6.36 -12.19 1.16
CA ASP A 54 -7.76 -11.93 1.57
C ASP A 54 -8.03 -10.45 1.89
N GLY A 55 -7.00 -9.60 1.92
CA GLY A 55 -7.13 -8.18 2.25
C GLY A 55 -7.41 -7.89 3.72
N LEU A 56 -7.34 -8.89 4.58
CA LEU A 56 -7.59 -8.74 6.00
C LEU A 56 -6.32 -8.33 6.74
N SER A 57 -6.49 -7.54 7.79
CA SER A 57 -5.39 -7.20 8.69
C SER A 57 -4.78 -8.46 9.28
N LEU A 58 -3.45 -8.55 9.23
CA LEU A 58 -2.70 -9.60 9.90
C LEU A 58 -2.61 -9.29 11.40
N GLU A 59 -2.72 -10.35 12.20
CA GLU A 59 -2.45 -10.32 13.65
C GLU A 59 -1.17 -11.08 13.97
N GLY A 60 -0.52 -10.77 15.09
CA GLY A 60 0.72 -11.43 15.52
C GLY A 60 1.88 -11.17 14.56
N TYR A 61 1.97 -9.96 14.00
CA TYR A 61 3.09 -9.53 13.16
C TYR A 61 4.11 -8.74 13.96
N ASP A 62 5.35 -8.73 13.49
CA ASP A 62 6.45 -8.00 14.10
C ASP A 62 6.80 -6.78 13.23
N ILE A 63 7.17 -5.68 13.89
CA ILE A 63 7.65 -4.45 13.28
C ILE A 63 9.04 -4.14 13.80
N LYS A 64 9.97 -3.94 12.88
CA LYS A 64 11.29 -3.38 13.15
C LYS A 64 11.34 -1.96 12.61
N VAL A 65 11.77 -1.02 13.45
CA VAL A 65 11.92 0.40 13.13
C VAL A 65 13.38 0.80 13.26
N VAL A 66 14.02 1.17 12.16
CA VAL A 66 15.31 1.87 12.18
C VAL A 66 15.03 3.37 12.16
N LEU A 67 15.42 4.05 13.23
CA LEU A 67 15.25 5.49 13.42
C LEU A 67 16.25 6.28 12.56
N PRO A 68 16.01 7.60 12.33
CA PRO A 68 16.92 8.44 11.55
C PRO A 68 18.37 8.48 12.07
N ASN A 69 18.58 8.24 13.37
CA ASN A 69 19.90 8.16 13.99
C ASN A 69 20.56 6.76 13.87
N GLY A 70 19.94 5.82 13.15
CA GLY A 70 20.39 4.44 12.98
C GLY A 70 20.01 3.48 14.11
N THR A 71 19.41 3.96 15.19
CA THR A 71 18.98 3.10 16.30
C THR A 71 17.81 2.21 15.87
N THR A 72 17.85 0.94 16.25
CA THR A 72 16.79 -0.03 15.95
C THR A 72 15.87 -0.23 17.15
N LYS A 73 14.56 -0.29 16.89
CA LYS A 73 13.52 -0.73 17.84
C LYS A 73 12.72 -1.87 17.23
N GLU A 74 12.37 -2.86 18.03
CA GLU A 74 11.59 -4.03 17.62
C GLU A 74 10.33 -4.16 18.46
N PHE A 75 9.22 -4.47 17.80
CA PHE A 75 7.89 -4.59 18.37
C PHE A 75 7.29 -5.88 17.88
N ASN A 76 6.99 -6.82 18.77
CA ASN A 76 6.61 -8.18 18.40
C ASN A 76 5.15 -8.49 18.73
N GLY A 77 4.52 -9.35 17.94
CA GLY A 77 3.18 -9.87 18.21
C GLY A 77 2.05 -8.82 18.12
N ASN A 78 2.21 -7.80 17.28
CA ASN A 78 1.25 -6.72 17.14
C ASN A 78 -0.08 -7.20 16.54
N THR A 79 -1.17 -6.53 16.91
CA THR A 79 -2.51 -6.77 16.37
C THR A 79 -3.12 -5.44 15.94
N GLY A 80 -3.95 -5.44 14.90
CA GLY A 80 -4.54 -4.21 14.37
C GLY A 80 -3.50 -3.23 13.80
N THR A 81 -3.78 -1.94 13.89
CA THR A 81 -2.88 -0.87 13.45
C THR A 81 -1.78 -0.63 14.48
N PHE A 82 -0.52 -0.76 14.07
CA PHE A 82 0.62 -0.34 14.87
C PHE A 82 0.77 1.19 14.78
N THR A 83 0.96 1.86 15.91
CA THR A 83 1.21 3.31 15.96
C THR A 83 2.53 3.57 16.65
N PHE A 84 3.40 4.34 16.01
CA PHE A 84 4.64 4.84 16.56
C PHE A 84 4.50 6.36 16.76
N ASP A 85 4.26 6.75 18.02
CA ASP A 85 4.04 8.13 18.43
C ASP A 85 5.34 8.93 18.59
N GLY A 86 5.23 10.25 18.50
CA GLY A 86 6.34 11.18 18.74
C GLY A 86 7.43 11.09 17.67
N THR A 87 7.06 10.83 16.41
CA THR A 87 8.04 10.76 15.32
C THR A 87 8.72 12.10 15.10
N THR A 88 10.05 12.08 15.08
CA THR A 88 10.87 13.22 14.68
C THR A 88 11.03 13.26 13.17
N GLU A 89 11.34 14.42 12.62
CA GLU A 89 11.69 14.55 11.20
C GLU A 89 12.90 13.65 10.86
N GLY A 90 12.83 13.00 9.70
CA GLY A 90 13.93 12.19 9.17
C GLY A 90 13.47 10.95 8.42
N THR A 91 14.44 10.14 8.02
CA THR A 91 14.23 8.92 7.25
C THR A 91 14.19 7.71 8.18
N TYR A 92 13.09 6.96 8.12
CA TYR A 92 12.89 5.73 8.85
C TYR A 92 12.94 4.55 7.87
N VAL A 93 13.53 3.44 8.31
CA VAL A 93 13.39 2.16 7.61
C VAL A 93 12.52 1.26 8.47
N ILE A 94 11.36 0.91 7.93
CA ILE A 94 10.39 0.08 8.62
C ILE A 94 10.35 -1.28 7.93
N THR A 95 10.46 -2.34 8.71
CA THR A 95 10.30 -3.70 8.23
C THR A 95 9.14 -4.36 8.96
N ALA A 96 8.17 -4.89 8.21
CA ALA A 96 7.10 -5.73 8.73
C ALA A 96 7.40 -7.20 8.41
N SER A 97 7.22 -8.07 9.39
CA SER A 97 7.46 -9.50 9.24
C SER A 97 6.45 -10.33 9.99
N LYS A 98 6.19 -11.52 9.47
CA LYS A 98 5.38 -12.54 10.14
C LYS A 98 5.86 -13.93 9.69
N GLU A 99 5.88 -14.88 10.61
CA GLU A 99 6.23 -16.26 10.28
C GLU A 99 5.32 -16.82 9.17
N GLY A 100 5.92 -17.48 8.19
CA GLY A 100 5.21 -18.00 7.00
C GLY A 100 4.93 -16.95 5.92
N TYR A 101 5.33 -15.69 6.10
CA TYR A 101 5.21 -14.62 5.11
C TYR A 101 6.58 -14.10 4.67
N LEU A 102 6.63 -13.51 3.49
CA LEU A 102 7.75 -12.67 3.07
C LEU A 102 7.72 -11.39 3.90
N ALA A 103 8.85 -11.05 4.51
CA ALA A 103 9.02 -9.76 5.15
C ALA A 103 9.12 -8.67 4.09
N GLU A 104 8.57 -7.49 4.40
CA GLU A 104 8.61 -6.33 3.53
C GLU A 104 9.27 -5.18 4.28
N SER A 105 10.07 -4.38 3.57
CA SER A 105 10.75 -3.22 4.13
C SER A 105 10.49 -2.01 3.26
N THR A 106 10.33 -0.85 3.88
CA THR A 106 10.12 0.41 3.16
C THR A 106 10.84 1.57 3.84
N VAL A 107 11.18 2.57 3.03
CA VAL A 107 11.78 3.82 3.50
C VAL A 107 10.68 4.87 3.61
N ILE A 108 10.45 5.35 4.83
CA ILE A 108 9.44 6.36 5.13
C ILE A 108 10.13 7.65 5.55
N ASN A 109 9.94 8.70 4.75
CA ASN A 109 10.38 10.04 5.11
C ASN A 109 9.29 10.71 5.94
N VAL A 110 9.56 10.95 7.21
CA VAL A 110 8.72 11.76 8.09
C VAL A 110 9.18 13.20 7.97
N SER A 111 8.25 14.08 7.63
CA SER A 111 8.44 15.53 7.60
C SER A 111 7.51 16.15 8.62
N ASN A 112 8.03 17.01 9.48
CA ASN A 112 7.22 17.71 10.48
C ASN A 112 7.00 19.15 10.05
N ASP A 113 5.81 19.68 10.30
CA ASP A 113 5.59 21.12 10.23
C ASP A 113 6.11 21.72 11.54
N GLN A 114 6.90 22.79 11.45
CA GLN A 114 7.45 23.49 12.64
C GLN A 114 6.47 24.54 13.17
N THR A 115 5.29 24.67 12.57
CA THR A 115 4.23 25.57 13.04
C THR A 115 3.64 25.02 14.33
N GLU A 116 3.60 25.87 15.37
CA GLU A 116 2.87 25.57 16.60
C GLU A 116 1.44 25.14 16.25
N ALA A 117 0.91 24.16 16.97
CA ALA A 117 -0.41 23.58 16.75
C ALA A 117 -0.61 22.69 15.50
N VAL A 118 0.43 22.35 14.73
CA VAL A 118 0.34 21.42 13.59
C VAL A 118 1.08 20.13 13.86
N SER A 119 0.51 19.00 13.44
CA SER A 119 1.20 17.70 13.44
C SER A 119 0.85 16.84 12.24
N THR A 120 1.76 15.93 11.96
CA THR A 120 1.75 15.09 10.77
C THR A 120 1.55 13.64 11.16
N VAL A 121 0.59 13.01 10.49
CA VAL A 121 0.36 11.57 10.51
C VAL A 121 0.84 11.03 9.18
N THR A 122 1.83 10.15 9.22
CA THR A 122 2.22 9.35 8.06
C THR A 122 1.66 7.95 8.24
N GLN A 123 0.86 7.47 7.29
CA GLN A 123 0.36 6.11 7.29
C GLN A 123 1.11 5.28 6.26
N HIS A 124 1.28 3.99 6.53
CA HIS A 124 1.80 3.03 5.58
C HIS A 124 1.05 1.70 5.71
N VAL A 125 0.93 0.99 4.60
CA VAL A 125 0.29 -0.32 4.56
C VAL A 125 1.28 -1.31 3.96
N PHE A 126 1.70 -2.29 4.75
CA PHE A 126 2.46 -3.43 4.27
C PHE A 126 1.52 -4.52 3.77
N PHE A 127 1.92 -5.17 2.69
CA PHE A 127 1.16 -6.23 2.04
C PHE A 127 2.00 -7.49 2.06
N LEU A 128 1.94 -8.23 3.18
CA LEU A 128 2.77 -9.41 3.34
C LEU A 128 2.22 -10.57 2.50
N ASN A 129 3.11 -11.17 1.73
CA ASN A 129 2.80 -12.31 0.87
C ASN A 129 3.10 -13.61 1.59
N LYS A 130 2.12 -14.52 1.65
CA LYS A 130 2.35 -15.84 2.24
C LYS A 130 3.37 -16.58 1.39
N LYS A 131 4.40 -17.13 2.02
CA LYS A 131 5.44 -17.90 1.31
C LYS A 131 4.80 -19.08 0.58
N GLY A 132 5.19 -19.27 -0.67
CA GLY A 132 4.74 -20.40 -1.48
C GLY A 132 5.32 -21.73 -0.99
N SER A 133 4.84 -22.84 -1.54
CA SER A 133 5.36 -24.17 -1.25
C SER A 133 6.81 -24.37 -1.74
N THR A 134 7.60 -25.07 -0.95
CA THR A 134 8.95 -25.53 -1.33
C THR A 134 8.84 -26.81 -2.16
N ASN A 135 9.46 -26.81 -3.33
CA ASN A 135 9.49 -27.95 -4.26
C ASN A 135 10.93 -28.37 -4.55
N VAL A 136 11.15 -29.67 -4.75
CA VAL A 136 12.45 -30.20 -5.22
C VAL A 136 12.52 -29.99 -6.73
N VAL A 137 13.52 -29.23 -7.18
CA VAL A 137 13.86 -29.07 -8.60
C VAL A 137 15.07 -29.93 -8.88
N SER A 138 14.92 -30.83 -9.84
CA SER A 138 15.94 -31.80 -10.21
C SER A 138 16.96 -31.20 -11.19
N GLN A 139 18.22 -31.65 -11.09
CA GLN A 139 19.26 -31.28 -12.07
C GLN A 139 18.93 -31.72 -13.51
N GLN A 140 18.14 -32.78 -13.67
CA GLN A 140 17.69 -33.29 -14.96
C GLN A 140 16.56 -32.45 -15.58
N GLY A 141 16.07 -31.44 -14.86
CA GLY A 141 15.00 -30.55 -15.29
C GLY A 141 13.69 -30.82 -14.57
N THR A 142 12.85 -29.80 -14.44
CA THR A 142 11.57 -29.84 -13.71
C THR A 142 10.67 -28.72 -14.22
N VAL A 143 9.35 -28.93 -14.16
CA VAL A 143 8.37 -27.86 -14.33
C VAL A 143 7.72 -27.59 -12.98
N LEU A 144 7.86 -26.36 -12.50
CA LEU A 144 7.15 -25.88 -11.32
C LEU A 144 5.87 -25.15 -11.73
N TYR A 145 4.84 -25.28 -10.89
CA TYR A 145 3.60 -24.52 -10.97
C TYR A 145 3.57 -23.58 -9.78
N VAL A 146 3.48 -22.28 -10.03
CA VAL A 146 3.48 -21.27 -8.97
C VAL A 146 2.08 -21.20 -8.36
N GLU A 147 1.99 -21.39 -7.06
CA GLU A 147 0.76 -21.20 -6.29
C GLU A 147 0.39 -19.72 -6.30
N SER A 148 -0.84 -19.41 -6.72
CA SER A 148 -1.39 -18.05 -6.74
C SER A 148 -2.92 -18.09 -6.72
N ASP A 149 -3.54 -16.92 -6.63
CA ASP A 149 -4.98 -16.69 -6.78
C ASP A 149 -5.42 -16.65 -8.26
N GLN A 150 -4.49 -16.72 -9.21
CA GLN A 150 -4.79 -16.70 -10.63
C GLN A 150 -5.47 -18.01 -11.08
N SER A 151 -6.45 -17.89 -11.98
CA SER A 151 -7.19 -19.03 -12.52
C SER A 151 -6.31 -20.01 -13.30
N THR A 152 -5.25 -19.51 -13.93
CA THR A 152 -4.22 -20.29 -14.60
C THR A 152 -2.91 -20.03 -13.86
N PRO A 153 -2.18 -21.07 -13.42
CA PRO A 153 -0.93 -20.87 -12.72
C PRO A 153 0.18 -20.42 -13.67
N THR A 154 1.08 -19.59 -13.16
CA THR A 154 2.39 -19.37 -13.79
C THR A 154 3.21 -20.66 -13.74
N THR A 155 3.95 -20.97 -14.79
CA THR A 155 4.85 -22.13 -14.81
C THR A 155 6.29 -21.69 -14.96
N ILE A 156 7.20 -22.47 -14.37
CA ILE A 156 8.65 -22.27 -14.50
C ILE A 156 9.26 -23.58 -14.97
N THR A 157 9.86 -23.56 -16.15
CA THR A 157 10.50 -24.73 -16.75
C THR A 157 12.01 -24.63 -16.57
N PHE A 158 12.58 -25.57 -15.82
CA PHE A 158 14.02 -25.73 -15.66
C PHE A 158 14.52 -26.75 -16.67
N PRO A 159 15.34 -26.35 -17.67
CA PRO A 159 16.05 -27.31 -18.51
C PRO A 159 17.09 -28.10 -17.71
N ALA A 160 17.49 -29.26 -18.22
CA ALA A 160 18.58 -30.05 -17.64
C ALA A 160 19.87 -29.22 -17.56
N GLY A 161 20.57 -29.29 -16.42
CA GLY A 161 21.79 -28.51 -16.19
C GLY A 161 21.56 -27.08 -15.71
N SER A 162 20.31 -26.65 -15.47
CA SER A 162 20.03 -25.35 -14.82
C SER A 162 20.66 -25.27 -13.43
N LEU A 163 20.68 -26.40 -12.71
CA LEU A 163 21.18 -26.50 -11.34
C LEU A 163 22.33 -27.51 -11.26
N PRO A 164 23.28 -27.30 -10.32
CA PRO A 164 24.41 -28.21 -10.14
C PRO A 164 24.04 -29.54 -9.49
N SER A 165 22.90 -29.61 -8.80
CA SER A 165 22.30 -30.78 -8.17
C SER A 165 20.81 -30.53 -7.95
N ASP A 166 20.09 -31.49 -7.39
CA ASP A 166 18.72 -31.26 -6.91
C ASP A 166 18.72 -30.19 -5.82
N GLN A 167 17.74 -29.28 -5.86
CA GLN A 167 17.62 -28.15 -4.94
C GLN A 167 16.18 -27.96 -4.48
N ASN A 168 16.03 -27.50 -3.24
CA ASN A 168 14.74 -27.03 -2.73
C ASN A 168 14.54 -25.58 -3.17
N ILE A 169 13.53 -25.34 -3.99
CA ILE A 169 13.16 -24.01 -4.47
C ILE A 169 11.76 -23.66 -3.97
N THR A 170 11.64 -22.49 -3.38
CA THR A 170 10.37 -21.84 -3.05
C THR A 170 10.15 -20.70 -4.02
N VAL A 171 8.96 -20.67 -4.61
CA VAL A 171 8.51 -19.54 -5.43
C VAL A 171 7.26 -18.97 -4.78
N THR A 172 7.34 -17.71 -4.39
CA THR A 172 6.21 -17.00 -3.80
C THR A 172 5.67 -16.01 -4.82
N TYR A 173 4.40 -16.18 -5.18
CA TYR A 173 3.68 -15.16 -5.93
C TYR A 173 3.49 -13.93 -5.05
N ILE A 174 3.88 -12.77 -5.57
CA ILE A 174 3.63 -11.47 -4.95
C ILE A 174 2.36 -10.95 -5.58
N ALA A 175 1.26 -10.99 -4.83
CA ALA A 175 -0.04 -10.60 -5.31
C ALA A 175 -0.09 -9.11 -5.66
N PRO A 176 -0.98 -8.70 -6.57
CA PRO A 176 -1.12 -7.29 -6.94
C PRO A 176 -1.50 -6.44 -5.73
N LEU A 177 -0.78 -5.35 -5.47
CA LEU A 177 -1.26 -4.32 -4.51
C LEU A 177 -2.54 -3.66 -5.01
N ALA A 178 -2.71 -3.66 -6.34
CA ALA A 178 -3.82 -3.06 -7.04
C ALA A 178 -5.18 -3.66 -6.62
N GLN A 179 -5.23 -4.93 -6.18
CA GLN A 179 -6.46 -5.53 -5.65
C GLN A 179 -6.99 -4.84 -4.39
N PHE A 180 -6.13 -4.09 -3.68
CA PHE A 180 -6.46 -3.27 -2.52
C PHE A 180 -6.53 -1.79 -2.86
N GLU A 181 -6.69 -1.50 -4.15
CA GLU A 181 -6.69 -0.15 -4.71
C GLU A 181 -5.36 0.59 -4.50
N GLU A 182 -4.29 -0.04 -4.02
CA GLU A 182 -3.00 0.64 -3.82
C GLU A 182 -2.15 0.59 -5.09
N LEU A 183 -1.71 1.76 -5.52
CA LEU A 183 -0.79 1.90 -6.65
C LEU A 183 0.64 1.65 -6.16
N ASN A 184 1.27 0.60 -6.65
CA ASN A 184 2.69 0.36 -6.41
C ASN A 184 3.53 0.94 -7.55
N ILE A 185 4.42 1.89 -7.25
CA ILE A 185 5.39 2.41 -8.22
C ILE A 185 6.80 2.10 -7.71
N LEU A 186 7.57 1.36 -8.51
CA LEU A 186 8.97 1.09 -8.25
C LEU A 186 9.80 1.61 -9.42
N GLY A 187 10.84 2.41 -9.16
CA GLY A 187 11.70 2.96 -10.22
C GLY A 187 10.93 3.54 -11.43
N GLU A 188 9.85 4.31 -11.17
CA GLU A 188 8.91 4.90 -12.15
C GLU A 188 7.95 3.94 -12.88
N ARG A 189 8.01 2.63 -12.61
CA ARG A 189 7.13 1.61 -13.19
C ARG A 189 6.00 1.29 -12.24
N ALA A 190 4.76 1.30 -12.75
CA ALA A 190 3.62 0.80 -11.99
C ALA A 190 3.65 -0.73 -12.00
N ILE A 191 3.82 -1.33 -10.82
CA ILE A 191 3.95 -2.76 -10.62
C ILE A 191 2.57 -3.40 -10.58
N LEU A 192 2.40 -4.48 -11.35
CA LEU A 192 1.17 -5.25 -11.38
C LEU A 192 1.20 -6.35 -10.34
N TYR A 193 2.20 -7.23 -10.38
CA TYR A 193 2.42 -8.32 -9.43
C TYR A 193 3.89 -8.75 -9.53
N GLY A 194 4.31 -9.79 -8.81
CA GLY A 194 5.69 -10.27 -8.89
C GLY A 194 5.88 -11.71 -8.42
N TYR A 195 7.13 -12.11 -8.34
CA TYR A 195 7.58 -13.42 -7.90
C TYR A 195 8.85 -13.24 -7.09
N ASN A 196 8.86 -13.78 -5.87
CA ASN A 196 10.06 -13.93 -5.08
C ASN A 196 10.53 -15.39 -5.15
N PHE A 197 11.78 -15.56 -5.54
CA PHE A 197 12.42 -16.87 -5.62
C PHE A 197 13.37 -17.05 -4.43
N SER A 198 13.41 -18.25 -3.87
CA SER A 198 14.34 -18.58 -2.80
C SER A 198 14.80 -20.04 -2.91
N PRO A 199 16.10 -20.33 -2.71
CA PRO A 199 17.19 -19.37 -2.52
C PRO A 199 17.57 -18.66 -3.84
N ASP A 200 18.42 -17.65 -3.73
CA ASP A 200 18.96 -16.94 -4.90
C ASP A 200 19.92 -17.86 -5.68
N PHE A 201 19.80 -17.85 -7.00
CA PHE A 201 20.64 -18.62 -7.92
C PHE A 201 20.99 -17.80 -9.16
N THR A 202 22.12 -18.09 -9.78
CA THR A 202 22.48 -17.60 -11.12
C THR A 202 22.62 -18.79 -12.06
N PHE A 203 22.01 -18.71 -13.24
CA PHE A 203 21.91 -19.83 -14.17
C PHE A 203 22.90 -19.69 -15.32
N PRO A 204 23.45 -20.81 -15.83
CA PRO A 204 24.31 -20.77 -17.01
C PRO A 204 23.51 -20.40 -18.26
N ASP A 205 24.14 -19.67 -19.19
CA ASP A 205 23.47 -19.12 -20.39
C ASP A 205 22.78 -20.18 -21.26
N ASN A 206 23.28 -21.41 -21.28
CA ASN A 206 22.72 -22.51 -22.07
C ASN A 206 21.66 -23.34 -21.34
N ALA A 207 21.33 -23.03 -20.07
CA ALA A 207 20.30 -23.72 -19.30
C ALA A 207 19.58 -22.75 -18.34
N ARG A 208 19.11 -21.62 -18.87
CA ARG A 208 18.29 -20.67 -18.11
C ARG A 208 16.86 -21.19 -17.96
N PRO A 209 16.26 -21.13 -16.76
CA PRO A 209 14.84 -21.41 -16.59
C PRO A 209 13.97 -20.47 -17.42
N THR A 210 12.87 -20.98 -17.95
CA THR A 210 11.85 -20.17 -18.63
C THR A 210 10.63 -20.02 -17.75
N ILE A 211 10.24 -18.79 -17.43
CA ILE A 211 8.97 -18.50 -16.77
C ILE A 211 7.90 -18.23 -17.84
N THR A 212 6.75 -18.86 -17.71
CA THR A 212 5.57 -18.66 -18.57
C THR A 212 4.43 -18.11 -17.73
N ILE A 213 4.07 -16.86 -18.00
CA ILE A 213 3.09 -16.09 -17.25
C ILE A 213 1.79 -16.03 -18.05
N PRO A 214 0.65 -16.50 -17.50
CA PRO A 214 -0.65 -16.26 -18.09
C PRO A 214 -1.01 -14.77 -17.99
N ILE A 215 -1.58 -14.23 -19.06
CA ILE A 215 -1.90 -12.82 -19.17
C ILE A 215 -3.39 -12.64 -18.90
N ASN A 216 -3.70 -11.93 -17.82
CA ASN A 216 -5.03 -11.48 -17.44
C ASN A 216 -5.13 -9.95 -17.38
N ILE A 217 -4.19 -9.25 -18.03
CA ILE A 217 -4.06 -7.79 -17.99
C ILE A 217 -4.68 -7.22 -19.27
N PRO A 218 -5.82 -6.49 -19.19
CA PRO A 218 -6.54 -5.99 -20.36
C PRO A 218 -5.66 -5.18 -21.32
N SER A 219 -4.81 -4.30 -20.80
CA SER A 219 -3.90 -3.50 -21.64
C SER A 219 -3.00 -4.35 -22.54
N VAL A 220 -2.62 -5.54 -22.07
CA VAL A 220 -1.75 -6.45 -22.82
C VAL A 220 -2.56 -7.29 -23.80
N THR A 221 -3.69 -7.85 -23.37
CA THR A 221 -4.56 -8.68 -24.24
C THR A 221 -5.12 -7.88 -25.40
N ASP A 222 -5.43 -6.60 -25.19
CA ASP A 222 -6.04 -5.72 -26.20
C ASP A 222 -5.02 -5.14 -27.18
N GLY A 223 -3.73 -5.45 -27.00
CA GLY A 223 -2.66 -4.98 -27.88
C GLY A 223 -2.18 -3.56 -27.61
N GLU A 224 -2.58 -2.94 -26.49
CA GLU A 224 -2.19 -1.58 -26.15
C GLU A 224 -0.77 -1.47 -25.57
N THR A 225 -0.23 -2.53 -24.97
CA THR A 225 1.14 -2.54 -24.42
C THR A 225 1.69 -3.95 -24.40
N ASP A 226 3.01 -4.06 -24.28
CA ASP A 226 3.68 -5.31 -23.97
C ASP A 226 3.78 -5.57 -22.46
N LEU A 227 4.17 -6.79 -22.11
CA LEU A 227 4.45 -7.23 -20.74
C LEU A 227 5.95 -7.28 -20.50
N TRP A 228 6.37 -6.70 -19.38
CA TRP A 228 7.75 -6.71 -18.93
C TRP A 228 7.86 -7.44 -17.60
N ILE A 229 8.99 -8.10 -17.39
CA ILE A 229 9.41 -8.56 -16.07
C ILE A 229 10.74 -7.90 -15.74
N GLY A 230 10.94 -7.49 -14.50
CA GLY A 230 12.22 -6.89 -14.09
C GLY A 230 12.49 -6.98 -12.61
N THR A 231 13.75 -6.79 -12.24
CA THR A 231 14.17 -6.54 -10.86
C THR A 231 14.75 -5.13 -10.76
N TYR A 232 14.48 -4.45 -9.64
CA TYR A 232 14.90 -3.08 -9.42
C TYR A 232 15.97 -3.02 -8.33
N ASN A 233 17.10 -2.41 -8.65
CA ASN A 233 18.14 -2.14 -7.67
C ASN A 233 17.95 -0.72 -7.12
N GLU A 234 17.46 -0.62 -5.89
CA GLU A 234 17.23 0.67 -5.22
C GLU A 234 18.52 1.44 -4.92
N ASN A 235 19.67 0.75 -4.81
CA ASN A 235 20.95 1.41 -4.54
C ASN A 235 21.46 2.15 -5.79
N THR A 236 21.28 1.57 -6.97
CA THR A 236 21.71 2.16 -8.25
C THR A 236 20.59 2.89 -8.97
N ASN A 237 19.34 2.76 -8.51
CA ASN A 237 18.12 3.21 -9.19
C ASN A 237 18.02 2.73 -10.64
N THR A 238 18.34 1.45 -10.86
CA THR A 238 18.32 0.84 -12.20
C THR A 238 17.48 -0.41 -12.24
N TRP A 239 16.78 -0.58 -13.36
CA TRP A 239 16.08 -1.81 -13.70
C TRP A 239 16.99 -2.75 -14.49
N GLU A 240 16.98 -4.02 -14.11
CA GLU A 240 17.23 -5.14 -15.03
C GLU A 240 15.85 -5.63 -15.47
N ALA A 241 15.51 -5.46 -16.76
CA ALA A 241 14.17 -5.76 -17.26
C ALA A 241 14.22 -6.42 -18.63
N TYR A 242 13.28 -7.35 -18.84
CA TYR A 242 13.13 -8.14 -20.05
C TYR A 242 11.72 -8.00 -20.61
N LEU A 243 11.66 -7.82 -21.92
CA LEU A 243 10.42 -7.82 -22.69
C LEU A 243 9.95 -9.27 -22.88
N GLY A 244 8.67 -9.53 -22.61
CA GLY A 244 8.09 -10.87 -22.75
C GLY A 244 7.84 -11.24 -24.20
N THR A 245 8.04 -12.51 -24.53
CA THR A 245 7.61 -13.05 -25.82
C THR A 245 6.16 -13.52 -25.69
N LEU A 246 5.25 -12.79 -26.33
CA LEU A 246 3.81 -13.11 -26.32
C LEU A 246 3.49 -14.22 -27.32
N ASN A 247 2.56 -15.11 -26.98
CA ASN A 247 1.95 -16.00 -27.98
C ASN A 247 1.03 -15.22 -28.92
N ALA A 248 0.60 -15.87 -30.02
CA ALA A 248 -0.24 -15.24 -31.04
C ALA A 248 -1.57 -14.70 -30.47
N GLU A 249 -2.13 -15.39 -29.49
CA GLU A 249 -3.38 -15.00 -28.82
C GLU A 249 -3.18 -13.97 -27.70
N ARG A 250 -1.93 -13.61 -27.36
CA ARG A 250 -1.57 -12.69 -26.26
C ARG A 250 -2.15 -13.11 -24.90
N THR A 251 -2.30 -14.42 -24.69
CA THR A 251 -2.78 -15.03 -23.45
C THR A 251 -1.65 -15.52 -22.54
N THR A 252 -0.41 -15.59 -23.05
CA THR A 252 0.78 -16.00 -22.30
C THR A 252 2.01 -15.20 -22.73
N ALA A 253 2.88 -14.88 -21.77
CA ALA A 253 4.20 -14.31 -22.01
C ALA A 253 5.29 -15.25 -21.49
N THR A 254 6.38 -15.40 -22.24
CA THR A 254 7.55 -16.17 -21.80
C THR A 254 8.78 -15.29 -21.60
N PHE A 255 9.59 -15.63 -20.59
CA PHE A 255 10.83 -14.94 -20.25
C PHE A 255 11.89 -15.96 -19.83
N GLU A 256 13.14 -15.74 -20.25
CA GLU A 256 14.30 -16.48 -19.74
C GLU A 256 14.84 -15.79 -18.48
N MET A 257 15.10 -16.58 -17.44
CA MET A 257 15.53 -16.07 -16.14
C MET A 257 17.05 -16.25 -15.98
N PRO A 258 17.85 -15.19 -15.96
CA PRO A 258 19.30 -15.30 -15.77
C PRO A 258 19.66 -15.61 -14.30
N HIS A 259 18.83 -15.17 -13.37
CA HIS A 259 19.01 -15.40 -11.94
C HIS A 259 17.67 -15.36 -11.20
N PHE A 260 17.66 -15.94 -10.01
CA PHE A 260 16.58 -15.90 -9.05
C PHE A 260 16.87 -14.85 -7.98
N SER A 261 15.86 -14.01 -7.78
CA SER A 261 15.80 -12.90 -6.83
C SER A 261 14.32 -12.49 -6.71
N THR A 262 14.00 -11.22 -6.46
CA THR A 262 12.62 -10.73 -6.59
C THR A 262 12.42 -10.06 -7.94
N TRP A 263 11.39 -10.52 -8.67
CA TRP A 263 11.04 -10.03 -9.99
C TRP A 263 9.61 -9.51 -9.99
N PHE A 264 9.38 -8.40 -10.69
CA PHE A 264 8.10 -7.73 -10.78
C PHE A 264 7.64 -7.67 -12.23
N VAL A 265 6.35 -7.91 -12.42
CA VAL A 265 5.66 -7.75 -13.69
C VAL A 265 5.05 -6.37 -13.76
N PHE A 266 5.29 -5.70 -14.87
CA PHE A 266 4.74 -4.37 -15.16
C PHE A 266 4.52 -4.21 -16.66
N THR A 267 3.80 -3.17 -17.04
CA THR A 267 3.66 -2.80 -18.46
C THR A 267 4.60 -1.66 -18.81
N GLY A 268 4.68 -1.30 -20.09
CA GLY A 268 5.56 -0.23 -20.55
C GLY A 268 5.20 1.18 -20.03
N TYR A 269 4.06 1.39 -19.37
CA TYR A 269 3.69 2.69 -18.81
C TYR A 269 4.68 3.15 -17.73
N LYS A 270 4.92 4.46 -17.67
CA LYS A 270 5.75 5.11 -16.65
C LYS A 270 4.96 6.19 -15.92
N LEU A 271 5.08 6.19 -14.59
CA LEU A 271 4.49 7.18 -13.71
C LEU A 271 5.62 7.88 -12.97
N ILE A 272 5.99 9.06 -13.47
CA ILE A 272 7.11 9.84 -12.97
C ILE A 272 6.58 10.87 -11.98
N LYS A 273 7.06 10.81 -10.74
CA LYS A 273 6.72 11.81 -9.71
C LYS A 273 7.18 13.19 -10.17
N ASP A 274 6.26 14.15 -10.17
CA ASP A 274 6.51 15.51 -10.66
C ASP A 274 6.52 16.53 -9.53
N VAL A 275 5.40 16.66 -8.82
CA VAL A 275 5.20 17.68 -7.78
C VAL A 275 4.47 17.10 -6.58
N GLU A 276 4.90 17.52 -5.39
CA GLU A 276 4.22 17.32 -4.12
C GLU A 276 3.63 18.64 -3.61
N ILE A 277 2.34 18.64 -3.28
CA ILE A 277 1.67 19.78 -2.67
C ILE A 277 0.82 19.32 -1.49
N TRP A 278 0.48 20.25 -0.60
CA TRP A 278 -0.57 20.04 0.40
C TRP A 278 -1.90 20.53 -0.16
N SER A 279 -2.98 19.79 0.09
CA SER A 279 -4.33 20.28 -0.14
C SER A 279 -4.61 21.51 0.75
N PRO A 280 -5.62 22.33 0.42
CA PRO A 280 -6.10 23.34 1.35
C PRO A 280 -6.52 22.72 2.69
N TRP A 281 -6.41 23.50 3.76
CA TRP A 281 -6.98 23.15 5.06
C TRP A 281 -8.50 23.03 4.97
N SER A 282 -9.03 21.98 5.57
CA SER A 282 -10.47 21.71 5.65
C SER A 282 -10.87 21.64 7.11
N PHE A 283 -11.94 22.35 7.48
CA PHE A 283 -12.57 22.17 8.79
C PHE A 283 -13.08 20.74 8.92
N VAL A 284 -12.85 20.12 10.08
CA VAL A 284 -13.23 18.73 10.36
C VAL A 284 -14.24 18.65 11.49
N ALA A 285 -13.95 19.27 12.63
CA ALA A 285 -14.78 19.18 13.83
C ALA A 285 -14.48 20.34 14.79
N GLU A 286 -15.38 20.56 15.75
CA GLU A 286 -15.26 21.57 16.81
C GLU A 286 -15.76 20.97 18.13
N SER A 287 -15.17 21.39 19.26
CA SER A 287 -15.65 21.05 20.60
C SER A 287 -17.07 21.60 20.83
N GLU A 288 -17.94 20.84 21.49
CA GLU A 288 -19.32 21.30 21.76
C GLU A 288 -19.39 22.51 22.70
N LYS A 289 -18.43 22.62 23.64
CA LYS A 289 -18.34 23.70 24.62
C LYS A 289 -16.91 23.87 25.13
N CYS A 290 -16.70 24.94 25.88
CA CYS A 290 -15.44 25.25 26.53
C CYS A 290 -14.99 24.13 27.47
N GLY A 291 -13.72 23.72 27.37
CA GLY A 291 -13.19 22.65 28.21
C GLY A 291 -13.51 21.24 27.74
N ASP A 292 -14.20 21.07 26.61
CA ASP A 292 -14.37 19.76 25.97
C ASP A 292 -13.27 19.52 24.94
N GLY A 293 -12.87 18.25 24.79
CA GLY A 293 -12.03 17.85 23.68
C GLY A 293 -12.81 17.77 22.38
N VAL A 294 -12.10 17.74 21.26
CA VAL A 294 -12.67 17.53 19.92
C VAL A 294 -12.15 16.25 19.28
N CYS A 295 -13.03 15.50 18.60
CA CYS A 295 -12.63 14.38 17.76
C CYS A 295 -13.29 14.45 16.38
N GLY A 296 -12.50 14.21 15.33
CA GLY A 296 -12.91 14.35 13.95
C GLY A 296 -12.33 13.26 13.06
N THR A 297 -13.07 12.90 12.02
CA THR A 297 -12.59 12.02 10.95
C THR A 297 -12.45 12.83 9.68
N PHE A 298 -11.22 12.96 9.19
CA PHE A 298 -10.92 13.60 7.92
C PHE A 298 -10.95 12.57 6.80
N ILE A 299 -11.62 12.93 5.70
CA ILE A 299 -11.62 12.15 4.47
C ILE A 299 -11.33 13.11 3.33
N TYR A 300 -10.26 12.83 2.59
CA TYR A 300 -9.96 13.52 1.34
C TYR A 300 -10.08 12.55 0.18
N ALA A 301 -10.77 12.95 -0.88
CA ALA A 301 -10.96 12.14 -2.08
C ALA A 301 -10.68 12.98 -3.34
N VAL A 302 -9.90 12.42 -4.25
CA VAL A 302 -9.67 13.00 -5.59
C VAL A 302 -10.69 12.40 -6.55
N THR A 303 -11.37 13.25 -7.32
CA THR A 303 -12.28 12.78 -8.37
C THR A 303 -11.45 12.25 -9.55
N PRO A 304 -11.69 11.02 -10.04
CA PRO A 304 -11.00 10.47 -11.21
C PRO A 304 -11.17 11.37 -12.44
N ASN A 305 -10.06 11.75 -13.09
CA ASN A 305 -10.11 12.40 -14.39
C ASN A 305 -10.18 11.34 -15.52
N ALA A 306 -10.31 11.79 -16.78
CA ALA A 306 -10.41 10.88 -17.93
C ALA A 306 -9.18 9.95 -18.06
N LEU A 307 -7.98 10.44 -17.73
CA LEU A 307 -6.76 9.64 -17.77
C LEU A 307 -6.74 8.57 -16.67
N VAL A 308 -7.15 8.90 -15.44
CA VAL A 308 -7.32 7.93 -14.36
C VAL A 308 -8.33 6.86 -14.76
N ASN A 309 -9.50 7.24 -15.28
CA ASN A 309 -10.51 6.28 -15.75
C ASN A 309 -9.98 5.37 -16.86
N ARG A 310 -9.16 5.91 -17.78
CA ARG A 310 -8.47 5.10 -18.78
C ARG A 310 -7.51 4.11 -18.14
N LEU A 311 -6.64 4.56 -17.23
CA LEU A 311 -5.69 3.70 -16.55
C LEU A 311 -6.40 2.60 -15.73
N LEU A 312 -7.52 2.93 -15.07
CA LEU A 312 -8.39 1.96 -14.40
C LEU A 312 -8.92 0.92 -15.39
N SER A 313 -9.43 1.35 -16.55
CA SER A 313 -10.00 0.45 -17.54
C SER A 313 -9.01 -0.54 -18.15
N VAL A 314 -7.71 -0.19 -18.16
CA VAL A 314 -6.65 -1.03 -18.74
C VAL A 314 -5.91 -1.88 -17.68
N GLY A 315 -6.33 -1.82 -16.42
CA GLY A 315 -5.88 -2.74 -15.36
C GLY A 315 -5.07 -2.11 -14.21
N TYR A 316 -4.90 -0.79 -14.18
CA TYR A 316 -4.30 -0.12 -13.02
C TYR A 316 -5.33 0.13 -11.93
N ASN A 317 -4.90 0.25 -10.68
CA ASN A 317 -5.76 0.68 -9.58
C ASN A 317 -5.12 1.86 -8.85
N PHE A 318 -5.97 2.73 -8.29
CA PHE A 318 -5.54 3.95 -7.60
C PHE A 318 -6.37 4.15 -6.34
N ASN A 319 -5.69 4.39 -5.22
CA ASN A 319 -6.35 4.79 -4.01
C ASN A 319 -6.45 6.30 -4.05
N LEU A 320 -7.58 6.79 -4.55
CA LEU A 320 -7.84 8.22 -4.67
C LEU A 320 -8.42 8.80 -3.38
N LYS A 321 -8.28 8.08 -2.27
CA LYS A 321 -8.82 8.46 -0.98
C LYS A 321 -7.79 8.28 0.13
N VAL A 322 -7.75 9.25 1.02
CA VAL A 322 -7.07 9.11 2.31
C VAL A 322 -8.06 9.43 3.42
N LYS A 323 -7.95 8.69 4.51
CA LYS A 323 -8.76 8.86 5.71
C LYS A 323 -7.85 8.82 6.92
N ASP A 324 -8.08 9.73 7.85
CA ASP A 324 -7.48 9.66 9.18
C ASP A 324 -8.50 10.14 10.22
N THR A 325 -8.38 9.67 11.44
CA THR A 325 -9.20 10.09 12.57
C THR A 325 -8.28 10.60 13.66
N ARG A 326 -8.68 11.71 14.27
CA ARG A 326 -7.93 12.35 15.35
C ARG A 326 -8.84 12.88 16.43
N CYS A 327 -8.43 12.67 17.67
CA CYS A 327 -9.04 13.28 18.85
C CYS A 327 -7.97 14.09 19.61
N ILE A 328 -8.38 15.19 20.24
CA ILE A 328 -7.55 16.05 21.09
C ILE A 328 -8.29 16.25 22.40
N GLY A 329 -7.58 15.99 23.52
CA GLY A 329 -8.11 16.08 24.86
C GLY A 329 -8.62 17.46 25.25
N PRO A 330 -9.45 17.52 26.30
CA PRO A 330 -10.04 18.75 26.78
C PRO A 330 -9.00 19.78 27.26
N HIS A 331 -9.24 21.07 26.98
CA HIS A 331 -8.44 22.17 27.50
C HIS A 331 -9.32 23.21 28.19
N ALA A 332 -9.18 23.31 29.53
CA ALA A 332 -9.99 24.19 30.35
C ALA A 332 -9.86 25.65 29.88
N LYS A 333 -11.00 26.26 29.49
CA LYS A 333 -11.19 27.62 28.95
C LYS A 333 -11.13 27.79 27.43
N TYR A 334 -10.90 26.73 26.67
CA TYR A 334 -10.85 26.83 25.21
C TYR A 334 -11.94 26.01 24.55
N ILE A 335 -12.44 26.52 23.41
CA ILE A 335 -13.09 25.71 22.37
C ILE A 335 -12.01 25.35 21.36
N GLN A 336 -11.95 24.09 20.95
CA GLN A 336 -10.97 23.59 20.01
C GLN A 336 -11.63 23.31 18.66
N GLN A 337 -10.96 23.69 17.57
CA GLN A 337 -11.36 23.37 16.20
C GLN A 337 -10.27 22.54 15.52
N LEU A 338 -10.69 21.45 14.87
CA LEU A 338 -9.82 20.61 14.06
C LEU A 338 -9.90 21.00 12.60
N PHE A 339 -8.72 21.21 12.02
CA PHE A 339 -8.55 21.29 10.58
C PHE A 339 -7.61 20.19 10.12
N ALA A 340 -7.80 19.72 8.89
CA ALA A 340 -6.92 18.74 8.29
C ALA A 340 -6.66 19.03 6.81
N ARG A 341 -5.52 18.52 6.33
CA ARG A 341 -5.15 18.52 4.91
C ARG A 341 -4.36 17.26 4.56
N ALA A 342 -4.44 16.84 3.31
CA ALA A 342 -3.69 15.70 2.78
C ALA A 342 -2.57 16.19 1.87
N GLN A 343 -1.44 15.48 1.86
CA GLN A 343 -0.44 15.68 0.83
C GLN A 343 -0.90 14.98 -0.46
N LEU A 344 -0.64 15.61 -1.59
CA LEU A 344 -0.97 15.13 -2.93
C LEU A 344 0.32 15.01 -3.75
N ILE A 345 0.47 13.90 -4.47
CA ILE A 345 1.51 13.74 -5.49
C ILE A 345 0.88 13.83 -6.87
N THR A 346 1.51 14.60 -7.74
CA THR A 346 1.23 14.59 -9.17
C THR A 346 2.23 13.66 -9.87
N TYR A 347 1.72 12.70 -10.64
CA TYR A 347 2.51 11.84 -11.50
C TYR A 347 2.28 12.22 -12.96
N LYS A 348 3.37 12.43 -13.70
CA LYS A 348 3.37 12.50 -15.16
C LYS A 348 3.29 11.09 -15.72
N VAL A 349 2.31 10.84 -16.58
CA VAL A 349 2.05 9.53 -17.17
C VAL A 349 2.60 9.52 -18.59
N TYR A 350 3.43 8.53 -18.87
CA TYR A 350 3.93 8.23 -20.21
C TYR A 350 3.49 6.82 -20.59
N ASP A 351 3.15 6.64 -21.86
CA ASP A 351 2.88 5.30 -22.39
C ASP A 351 4.17 4.49 -22.62
N TYR A 352 3.99 3.28 -23.13
CA TYR A 352 5.06 2.34 -23.44
C TYR A 352 6.02 2.80 -24.55
N GLN A 353 5.60 3.76 -25.38
CA GLN A 353 6.44 4.37 -26.42
C GLN A 353 7.16 5.63 -25.91
N GLY A 354 6.90 6.03 -24.66
CA GLY A 354 7.44 7.24 -24.06
C GLY A 354 6.68 8.51 -24.43
N VAL A 355 5.47 8.39 -25.00
CA VAL A 355 4.61 9.55 -25.30
C VAL A 355 3.95 10.01 -24.01
N TYR A 356 3.99 11.33 -23.76
CA TYR A 356 3.33 11.94 -22.63
C TYR A 356 1.80 11.93 -22.80
N LEU A 357 1.08 11.30 -21.87
CA LEU A 357 -0.38 11.19 -21.89
C LEU A 357 -1.10 12.24 -21.04
N GLY A 358 -0.39 12.82 -20.07
CA GLY A 358 -0.96 13.78 -19.12
C GLY A 358 -0.48 13.55 -17.70
N ALA A 359 -1.21 14.09 -16.73
CA ALA A 359 -0.89 13.95 -15.33
C ALA A 359 -2.09 13.44 -14.52
N ILE A 360 -1.79 12.66 -13.48
CA ILE A 360 -2.76 12.22 -12.48
C ILE A 360 -2.31 12.74 -11.11
N GLN A 361 -3.29 13.00 -10.24
CA GLN A 361 -3.03 13.40 -8.87
C GLN A 361 -3.57 12.33 -7.93
N VAL A 362 -2.74 11.90 -6.99
CA VAL A 362 -3.07 10.85 -6.03
C VAL A 362 -2.82 11.41 -4.62
N PRO A 363 -3.78 11.30 -3.68
CA PRO A 363 -3.53 11.65 -2.30
C PRO A 363 -2.56 10.65 -1.69
N THR A 364 -1.56 11.15 -0.99
CA THR A 364 -0.63 10.28 -0.25
C THR A 364 -1.25 9.88 1.07
N LYS A 365 -0.60 8.95 1.74
CA LYS A 365 -0.93 8.53 3.10
C LYS A 365 -0.40 9.49 4.18
N LYS A 366 -0.03 10.73 3.82
CA LYS A 366 0.38 11.77 4.76
C LYS A 366 -0.73 12.80 4.96
N VAL A 367 -1.14 12.96 6.20
CA VAL A 367 -2.18 13.90 6.65
C VAL A 367 -1.58 14.84 7.68
N GLN A 368 -1.91 16.12 7.58
CA GLN A 368 -1.63 17.09 8.63
C GLN A 368 -2.92 17.48 9.33
N TRP A 369 -2.81 17.67 10.64
CA TRP A 369 -3.86 18.15 11.51
C TRP A 369 -3.40 19.43 12.18
N MET A 370 -4.31 20.38 12.29
CA MET A 370 -4.14 21.64 13.01
C MET A 370 -5.25 21.74 14.05
N ALA A 371 -4.89 22.20 15.24
CA ALA A 371 -5.83 22.45 16.32
C ALA A 371 -5.81 23.93 16.68
N ASP A 372 -6.86 24.64 16.28
CA ASP A 372 -7.03 26.04 16.66
C ASP A 372 -7.80 26.11 17.97
N GLU A 373 -7.33 26.92 18.90
CA GLU A 373 -7.97 27.12 20.20
C GLU A 373 -8.50 28.56 20.33
N PHE A 374 -9.78 28.68 20.66
CA PHE A 374 -10.45 29.95 20.90
C PHE A 374 -10.72 30.08 22.39
N TYR A 375 -10.14 31.11 23.01
CA TYR A 375 -10.39 31.39 24.41
C TYR A 375 -11.86 31.76 24.59
N CYS A 376 -12.54 30.99 25.44
CA CYS A 376 -13.84 31.36 25.92
C CYS A 376 -13.66 32.54 26.85
N HIS A 377 -13.94 33.75 26.38
CA HIS A 377 -14.19 34.87 27.28
C HIS A 377 -15.19 34.39 28.34
N ASP A 378 -14.98 34.79 29.60
CA ASP A 378 -15.94 34.60 30.69
C ASP A 378 -17.26 35.25 30.28
N GLN A 379 -18.06 34.56 29.47
CA GLN A 379 -19.50 34.74 29.43
C GLN A 379 -19.93 34.12 30.75
N GLY A 380 -19.88 34.98 31.78
CA GLY A 380 -20.26 34.63 33.12
C GLY A 380 -21.57 33.87 33.11
N ASP A 381 -21.65 32.91 34.01
CA ASP A 381 -22.89 32.23 34.38
C ASP A 381 -24.09 33.17 34.23
N ILE A 382 -24.97 32.87 33.27
CA ILE A 382 -26.35 33.36 33.28
C ILE A 382 -27.24 32.20 33.69
#